data_AF-A0A919Q711-F1
#
_entry.id   AF-A0A919Q711-F1
#
_cell.length_a   1.000
_cell.length_b   1.000
_cell.length_c   1.000
_cell.angle_alpha   90.00
_cell.angle_beta   90.00
_cell.angle_gamma   90.00
#
_symmetry.space_group_name_H-M   'P 1'
#
loop_
_entity.id
_entity.type
_entity.pdbx_description
1 polymer ?
#
loop_
_entity_poly.entity_id
_entity_poly.type
_entity_poly.pdbx_seq_one_letter_code
_entity_poly.pdbx_strand_id
1 'polypeptide(L)' 'MYGFIWRRLPGGVALKLGATLVLLGVLTALLWYVVFPWAEPLVPLDRVTVGP' A
#
# COMPACT_ATOMS: atom_id res chain seq x y z
N MET A 1 -10.40 -28.06 -11.74
CA MET A 1 -11.75 -27.45 -11.85
C MET A 1 -11.84 -25.95 -11.51
N TYR A 2 -10.76 -25.15 -11.62
CA TYR A 2 -10.89 -23.69 -11.82
C TYR A 2 -9.96 -23.14 -12.93
N GLY A 3 -9.05 -23.96 -13.46
CA GLY A 3 -7.99 -23.50 -14.39
C GLY A 3 -8.47 -23.00 -15.75
N PHE A 4 -9.65 -23.39 -16.22
CA PHE A 4 -10.19 -22.93 -17.51
C PHE A 4 -10.69 -21.48 -17.44
N ILE A 5 -11.29 -21.09 -16.31
CA ILE A 5 -11.79 -19.73 -16.07
C ILE A 5 -10.61 -18.75 -15.93
N TRP A 6 -9.50 -19.18 -15.33
CA TRP A 6 -8.27 -18.38 -15.19
C TRP A 6 -7.50 -18.14 -16.51
N ARG A 7 -7.79 -18.90 -17.58
CA ARG A 7 -7.10 -18.78 -18.89
C ARG A 7 -7.87 -17.94 -19.92
N ARG A 8 -9.15 -17.59 -19.67
CA ARG A 8 -10.02 -16.93 -20.65
C ARG A 8 -10.28 -15.44 -20.38
N LEU A 9 -9.95 -14.96 -19.18
CA LEU A 9 -10.06 -13.54 -18.83
C LEU A 9 -8.82 -12.78 -19.35
N PRO A 10 -8.97 -11.71 -20.16
CA PRO A 10 -7.85 -10.90 -20.58
C PRO A 10 -7.27 -10.21 -19.35
N GLY A 11 -6.09 -10.67 -18.94
CA GLY A 11 -5.49 -10.41 -17.63
C GLY A 11 -5.67 -11.59 -16.68
N GLY A 12 -4.76 -12.58 -16.78
CA GLY A 12 -4.77 -13.77 -15.92
C GLY A 12 -4.45 -13.47 -14.44
N VAL A 13 -4.11 -14.51 -13.66
CA VAL A 13 -3.64 -14.40 -12.26
C VAL A 13 -2.62 -13.27 -12.08
N ALA A 14 -1.73 -13.09 -13.06
CA ALA A 14 -0.74 -12.03 -13.08
C ALA A 14 -1.33 -10.61 -13.03
N LEU A 15 -2.43 -10.33 -13.73
CA LEU A 15 -3.06 -9.00 -13.69
C LEU A 15 -3.76 -8.76 -12.36
N LYS A 16 -4.42 -9.79 -11.79
CA LYS A 16 -5.03 -9.66 -10.45
C LYS A 16 -3.97 -9.47 -9.38
N LEU A 17 -2.89 -10.24 -9.41
CA LEU A 17 -1.74 -10.05 -8.51
C LEU A 17 -1.11 -8.68 -8.70
N GLY A 18 -0.92 -8.25 -9.94
CA GLY A 18 -0.40 -6.93 -10.27
C GLY A 18 -1.30 -5.81 -9.73
N ALA A 19 -2.62 -5.91 -9.93
CA ALA A 19 -3.58 -4.94 -9.42
C ALA A 19 -3.59 -4.89 -7.88
N THR A 20 -3.54 -6.04 -7.21
CA THR A 20 -3.44 -6.10 -5.73
C THR A 20 -2.14 -5.49 -5.23
N LEU A 21 -1.00 -5.80 -5.88
CA LEU A 21 0.29 -5.22 -5.54
C LEU A 21 0.31 -3.71 -5.76
N VAL A 22 -0.28 -3.23 -6.85
CA VAL A 22 -0.42 -1.80 -7.14
C VAL A 22 -1.30 -1.13 -6.09
N LEU A 23 -2.44 -1.73 -5.72
CA LEU A 23 -3.32 -1.19 -4.67
C LEU A 23 -2.60 -1.09 -3.32
N LEU A 24 -1.89 -2.14 -2.92
CA LEU A 24 -1.09 -2.14 -1.68
C LEU A 24 0.02 -1.09 -1.73
N GLY A 25 0.71 -0.97 -2.87
CA GLY A 25 1.76 0.03 -3.09
C GLY A 25 1.21 1.46 -3.01
N VAL A 26 0.09 1.72 -3.68
CA VAL A 26 -0.60 3.02 -3.65
C VAL A 26 -1.06 3.35 -2.23
N LEU A 27 -1.64 2.40 -1.51
CA LEU A 27 -2.09 2.62 -0.13
C LEU A 27 -0.91 2.92 0.80
N THR A 28 0.18 2.17 0.67
CA THR A 28 1.41 2.38 1.46
C THR A 28 2.01 3.75 1.16
N ALA A 29 2.09 4.13 -0.12
CA ALA A 29 2.58 5.44 -0.54
C ALA A 29 1.67 6.57 -0.03
N LEU A 30 0.35 6.41 -0.09
CA LEU A 30 -0.60 7.39 0.42
C LEU A 30 -0.43 7.59 1.94
N LEU A 31 -0.29 6.49 2.68
CA LEU A 31 0.02 6.55 4.11
C LEU A 31 1.31 7.33 4.35
N TRP A 32 2.40 6.95 3.66
CA TRP A 32 3.73 7.53 3.86
C TRP A 32 3.84 9.01 3.48
N TYR A 33 3.27 9.41 2.35
CA TYR A 33 3.45 10.75 1.79
C TYR A 33 2.30 11.72 2.09
N VAL A 34 1.15 11.24 2.56
CA VAL A 34 -0.01 12.11 2.84
C VAL A 34 -0.46 11.98 4.29
N VAL A 35 -0.70 10.75 4.77
CA VAL A 35 -1.25 10.55 6.12
C VAL A 35 -0.23 10.87 7.20
N PHE A 36 1.00 10.39 7.08
CA PHE A 36 2.06 10.66 8.06
C PHE A 36 2.39 12.16 8.17
N PRO A 37 2.60 12.91 7.07
CA PRO A 37 2.80 14.36 7.14
C PRO A 37 1.59 15.10 7.73
N TRP A 38 0.37 14.60 7.52
CA TRP A 38 -0.83 15.15 8.15
C TRP A 38 -0.94 14.78 9.64
N ALA A 39 -0.38 13.64 10.06
CA ALA A 39 -0.41 13.16 11.44
C ALA A 39 0.73 13.71 12.30
N GLU A 40 1.86 14.11 11.71
CA GLU A 40 3.01 14.73 12.37
C GLU A 40 2.67 15.93 13.29
N PRO A 41 1.72 16.82 12.94
CA PRO A 41 1.27 17.89 13.83
C PRO A 41 0.50 17.37 15.07
N LEU A 42 -0.15 16.22 14.95
CA LEU A 42 -1.03 15.63 15.98
C LEU A 42 -0.29 14.63 16.87
N VAL A 43 0.72 13.96 16.32
CA VAL A 43 1.54 12.95 16.97
C VAL A 43 2.99 13.34 16.74
N PRO A 44 3.73 13.77 17.78
CA PRO A 44 5.14 14.13 17.64
C PRO A 44 5.99 12.87 17.47
N LEU A 45 5.99 12.29 16.27
CA LEU A 45 6.73 11.08 15.92
C LEU A 45 8.25 11.34 15.90
N ASP A 46 8.65 12.57 15.61
CA ASP A 46 10.05 12.97 15.42
C ASP A 46 10.68 13.62 16.66
N ARG A 47 9.99 13.62 17.81
CA ARG A 47 10.57 14.10 19.07
C ARG A 47 11.64 13.14 19.57
N VAL A 48 12.89 13.44 19.21
CA VAL A 48 14.05 12.86 19.88
C VAL A 48 14.07 13.41 21.32
N THR A 49 13.68 12.57 22.27
CA THR A 49 13.83 12.88 23.70
C THR A 49 15.28 12.63 24.08
N VAL A 50 16.15 13.62 23.88
CA VAL A 50 17.47 13.64 24.52
C VAL A 50 17.27 14.07 25.98
N GLY A 51 17.42 13.11 26.90
CA GLY A 51 17.52 13.38 28.32
C GLY A 51 18.87 14.05 28.66
N PRO A 52 18.92 14.86 29.73
CA PRO A 52 20.17 15.49 30.18
C PRO A 52 21.25 14.49 30.56
#